data_AF-A0A4Y2QCT9-F1
#
_entry.id   AF-A0A4Y2QCT9-F1
#
_cell.length_a   1.000
_cell.length_b   1.000
_cell.length_c   1.000
_cell.angle_alpha   90.00
_cell.angle_beta   90.00
_cell.angle_gamma   90.00
#
_symmetry.space_group_name_H-M   'P 1'
#
loop_
_entity.id
_entity.type
_entity.pdbx_description
1 polymer ?
#
loop_
_entity_poly.entity_id
_entity_poly.type
_entity_poly.pdbx_seq_one_letter_code
_entity_poly.pdbx_strand_id
1 'polypeptide(L)'
;MLEYEFRLMVSDPDPFQLLNRLNQPQLVYKVVYAKPHFRFKEGCWEIKEIIQNVAVYHNHLWFRWVQSKEIPFRSWNLKMHSTFFQVSGFYQNPFIIEYRKEVRLDSKAKIYAFRKKKESGLVFEYESKKGIFNVNPLDKYITIFDLFFRNKPSLPYKIKPCTRKTVKPVKEIKSSCLVARKYDGIFGFVYSYSDHIFELWEDNFQRVRKDVTLGDGIVFSAEKMDDVVVLLDVYQVRGVVTMCRESIFLEFLPRLELPLGYRIQNYCRDVSELPPTDLKTDGLIFHDTKNDNIYKLKKKHTYDLVYRDGYLYFPQNIRAPVKEKLKNGHVYEVSRRGRIIRERPDRFVGNSAKQIENLLECGSVWIGPKIEKYVQISKKGRRRKSKKITKK
;
A
#
# COMPACT_ATOMS: atom_id res chain seq x y z
N MET A 1 10.50 -14.77 -23.10
CA MET A 1 10.42 -15.50 -21.81
C MET A 1 10.13 -14.46 -20.74
N LEU A 2 9.19 -14.70 -19.82
CA LEU A 2 8.93 -13.78 -18.71
C LEU A 2 9.84 -14.21 -17.56
N GLU A 3 10.99 -13.56 -17.44
CA GLU A 3 11.87 -13.71 -16.29
C GLU A 3 11.41 -12.72 -15.22
N TYR A 4 11.09 -13.26 -14.05
CA TYR A 4 10.61 -12.47 -12.92
C TYR A 4 11.72 -12.40 -11.89
N GLU A 5 12.23 -11.20 -11.69
CA GLU A 5 13.32 -10.92 -10.76
C GLU A 5 12.76 -10.24 -9.51
N PHE A 6 13.08 -10.78 -8.33
CA PHE A 6 12.96 -10.09 -7.03
C PHE A 6 14.20 -9.23 -6.79
N ARG A 7 14.07 -8.06 -6.17
CA ARG A 7 15.24 -7.28 -5.69
C ARG A 7 14.97 -6.63 -4.35
N LEU A 8 15.63 -7.11 -3.30
CA LEU A 8 15.87 -6.30 -2.11
C LEU A 8 17.14 -5.50 -2.31
N MET A 9 17.05 -4.19 -2.55
CA MET A 9 18.23 -3.33 -2.61
C MET A 9 18.53 -2.78 -1.22
N VAL A 10 19.70 -3.11 -0.69
CA VAL A 10 20.26 -2.49 0.51
C VAL A 10 21.55 -1.80 0.13
N SER A 11 21.62 -0.48 0.24
CA SER A 11 22.89 0.22 0.09
C SER A 11 23.77 -0.09 1.30
N ASP A 12 25.00 -0.50 1.05
CA ASP A 12 26.03 -0.71 2.06
C ASP A 12 27.28 0.05 1.61
N PRO A 13 28.07 0.62 2.54
CA PRO A 13 29.33 1.27 2.20
C PRO A 13 30.33 0.33 1.52
N ASP A 14 30.30 -0.98 1.80
CA ASP A 14 31.10 -1.96 1.05
C ASP A 14 30.37 -3.31 0.82
N PRO A 15 29.48 -3.38 -0.20
CA PRO A 15 28.66 -4.55 -0.42
C PRO A 15 29.47 -5.75 -0.94
N PHE A 16 30.67 -5.52 -1.50
CA PHE A 16 31.53 -6.59 -1.99
C PHE A 16 32.17 -7.36 -0.84
N GLN A 17 32.56 -6.67 0.23
CA GLN A 17 33.10 -7.30 1.44
C GLN A 17 32.02 -8.05 2.23
N LEU A 18 30.78 -7.56 2.22
CA LEU A 18 29.66 -8.31 2.80
C LEU A 18 29.49 -9.69 2.19
N LEU A 19 29.57 -9.81 0.87
CA LEU A 19 29.47 -11.11 0.19
C LEU A 19 30.62 -12.06 0.54
N ASN A 20 31.80 -11.55 0.90
CA ASN A 20 32.90 -12.39 1.38
C ASN A 20 32.56 -13.16 2.65
N ARG A 21 31.61 -12.66 3.46
CA ARG A 21 31.21 -13.30 4.71
C ARG A 21 30.36 -14.56 4.51
N LEU A 22 29.79 -14.77 3.32
CA LEU A 22 28.92 -15.92 3.07
C LEU A 22 29.68 -17.23 2.83
N ASN A 23 31.01 -17.18 2.64
CA ASN A 23 31.86 -18.34 2.38
C ASN A 23 31.29 -19.30 1.31
N GLN A 24 30.80 -18.73 0.20
CA GLN A 24 30.23 -19.44 -0.95
C GLN A 24 31.03 -19.12 -2.22
N PRO A 25 30.98 -19.95 -3.27
CA PRO A 25 31.54 -19.62 -4.57
C PRO A 25 30.99 -18.29 -5.10
N GLN A 26 31.89 -17.45 -5.61
CA GLN A 26 31.56 -16.09 -6.06
C GLN A 26 31.83 -15.94 -7.55
N LEU A 27 30.88 -15.35 -8.26
CA LEU A 27 31.05 -14.96 -9.66
C LEU A 27 31.22 -13.44 -9.75
N VAL A 28 32.25 -12.99 -10.46
CA VAL A 28 32.49 -11.57 -10.74
C VAL A 28 32.29 -11.31 -12.22
N TYR A 29 31.45 -10.32 -12.55
CA TYR A 29 31.13 -9.98 -13.94
C TYR A 29 30.78 -8.49 -14.06
N LYS A 30 30.69 -8.01 -15.31
CA LYS A 30 30.33 -6.63 -15.63
C LYS A 30 28.98 -6.60 -16.34
N VAL A 31 28.18 -5.59 -16.05
CA VAL A 31 26.96 -5.26 -16.78
C VAL A 31 27.13 -3.85 -17.33
N VAL A 32 26.87 -3.66 -18.62
CA VAL A 32 27.00 -2.35 -19.27
C VAL A 32 25.61 -1.77 -19.48
N TYR A 33 25.37 -0.55 -19.00
CA TYR A 33 24.08 0.12 -19.10
C TYR A 33 24.17 1.29 -20.08
N ALA A 34 23.29 1.37 -21.09
CA ALA A 34 23.14 2.60 -21.88
C ALA A 34 22.21 3.61 -21.18
N LYS A 35 21.27 3.11 -20.38
CA LYS A 35 20.41 3.82 -19.41
C LYS A 35 19.89 2.80 -18.39
N PRO A 36 19.20 3.21 -17.29
CA PRO A 36 18.79 2.29 -16.23
C PRO A 36 18.02 1.03 -16.68
N HIS A 37 17.39 1.10 -17.86
CA HIS A 37 16.57 0.04 -18.43
C HIS A 37 17.19 -0.67 -19.62
N PHE A 38 18.30 -0.20 -20.21
CA PHE A 38 18.97 -0.88 -21.33
C PHE A 38 20.31 -1.40 -20.85
N ARG A 39 20.48 -2.71 -20.82
CA ARG A 39 21.69 -3.34 -20.29
C ARG A 39 22.23 -4.40 -21.24
N PHE A 40 23.55 -4.53 -21.28
CA PHE A 40 24.26 -5.59 -21.96
C PHE A 40 24.82 -6.53 -20.90
N LYS A 41 24.36 -7.78 -20.93
CA LYS A 41 24.68 -8.84 -19.98
C LYS A 41 24.81 -10.14 -20.76
N GLU A 42 25.80 -10.97 -20.40
CA GLU A 42 25.98 -12.31 -21.00
C GLU A 42 26.00 -12.31 -22.55
N GLY A 43 26.60 -11.27 -23.14
CA GLY A 43 26.74 -11.15 -24.60
C GLY A 43 25.48 -10.67 -25.34
N CYS A 44 24.41 -10.29 -24.62
CA CYS A 44 23.16 -9.84 -25.23
C CYS A 44 22.71 -8.49 -24.66
N TRP A 45 22.16 -7.63 -25.52
CA TRP A 45 21.39 -6.46 -25.08
C TRP A 45 20.01 -6.89 -24.60
N GLU A 46 19.54 -6.28 -23.52
CA GLU A 46 18.20 -6.53 -22.99
C GLU A 46 17.61 -5.26 -22.37
N ILE A 47 16.28 -5.20 -22.42
CA ILE A 47 15.50 -4.16 -21.74
C ILE A 47 15.00 -4.72 -20.44
N LYS A 48 15.23 -3.97 -19.36
CA LYS A 48 14.67 -4.21 -18.06
C LYS A 48 13.49 -3.29 -17.78
N GLU A 49 12.29 -3.84 -17.86
CA GLU A 49 11.05 -3.15 -17.54
C GLU A 49 10.64 -3.45 -16.09
N ILE A 50 10.48 -2.42 -15.25
CA ILE A 50 9.97 -2.59 -13.89
C ILE A 50 8.44 -2.64 -13.96
N ILE A 51 7.87 -3.78 -13.57
CA ILE A 51 6.42 -4.00 -13.52
C ILE A 51 5.86 -3.47 -12.20
N GLN A 52 6.56 -3.74 -11.09
CA GLN A 52 6.09 -3.43 -9.75
C GLN A 52 7.25 -3.08 -8.83
N ASN A 53 7.03 -2.15 -7.90
CA ASN A 53 7.99 -1.81 -6.84
C ASN A 53 7.21 -1.47 -5.57
N VAL A 54 7.19 -2.40 -4.61
CA VAL A 54 6.36 -2.32 -3.41
C VAL A 54 7.14 -2.71 -2.17
N ALA A 55 6.78 -2.19 -1.00
CA ALA A 55 7.30 -2.68 0.27
C ALA A 55 6.41 -3.82 0.76
N VAL A 56 7.03 -4.89 1.25
CA VAL A 56 6.34 -6.04 1.84
C VAL A 56 6.87 -6.34 3.22
N TYR A 57 5.95 -6.66 4.12
CA TYR A 57 6.29 -7.14 5.45
C TYR A 57 6.24 -8.66 5.47
N HIS A 58 7.31 -9.28 5.96
CA HIS A 58 7.44 -10.72 6.11
C HIS A 58 8.39 -11.04 7.26
N ASN A 59 8.01 -11.94 8.17
CA ASN A 59 8.84 -12.36 9.31
C ASN A 59 9.53 -11.19 10.03
N HIS A 60 8.74 -10.20 10.45
CA HIS A 60 9.21 -9.04 11.22
C HIS A 60 10.10 -8.04 10.47
N LEU A 61 10.27 -8.22 9.16
CA LEU A 61 11.14 -7.38 8.34
C LEU A 61 10.38 -6.75 7.18
N TRP A 62 10.75 -5.51 6.87
CA TRP A 62 10.30 -4.81 5.68
C TRP A 62 11.27 -5.01 4.53
N PHE A 63 10.77 -5.58 3.44
CA PHE A 63 11.52 -5.80 2.21
C PHE A 63 11.01 -4.88 1.12
N ARG A 64 11.93 -4.25 0.39
CA ARG A 64 11.60 -3.69 -0.92
C ARG A 64 11.50 -4.85 -1.91
N TRP A 65 10.35 -5.00 -2.53
CA TRP A 65 10.06 -5.97 -3.58
C TRP A 65 9.95 -5.25 -4.92
N VAL A 66 10.90 -5.52 -5.82
CA VAL A 66 10.82 -5.09 -7.21
C VAL A 66 10.49 -6.30 -8.06
N GLN A 67 9.48 -6.20 -8.92
CA GLN A 67 9.19 -7.14 -9.99
C GLN A 67 9.54 -6.48 -11.32
N SER A 68 10.26 -7.19 -12.17
CA SER A 68 10.61 -6.73 -13.50
C SER A 68 10.51 -7.83 -14.54
N LYS A 69 10.47 -7.41 -15.81
CA LYS A 69 10.54 -8.25 -16.99
C LYS A 69 11.77 -7.88 -17.81
N GLU A 70 12.45 -8.91 -18.31
CA GLU A 70 13.63 -8.77 -19.14
C GLU A 70 13.28 -9.14 -20.59
N ILE A 71 13.61 -8.25 -21.53
CA ILE A 71 13.28 -8.40 -22.95
C ILE A 71 14.59 -8.41 -23.75
N PRO A 72 15.02 -9.57 -24.27
CA PRO A 72 16.26 -9.67 -25.02
C PRO A 72 16.16 -8.91 -26.34
N PHE A 73 17.30 -8.46 -26.86
CA PHE A 73 17.43 -7.70 -28.10
C PHE A 73 16.71 -8.35 -29.28
N ARG A 74 16.77 -9.68 -29.37
CA ARG A 74 16.10 -10.46 -30.43
C ARG A 74 14.57 -10.32 -30.42
N SER A 75 13.99 -9.81 -29.35
CA SER A 75 12.55 -9.57 -29.19
C SER A 75 12.18 -8.09 -29.23
N TRP A 76 13.12 -7.21 -29.59
CA TRP A 76 12.84 -5.78 -29.71
C TRP A 76 12.00 -5.50 -30.95
N ASN A 77 11.08 -4.56 -30.82
CA ASN A 77 10.29 -4.02 -31.92
C ASN A 77 10.87 -2.67 -32.35
N LEU A 78 10.36 -2.11 -33.45
CA LEU A 78 10.83 -0.83 -34.00
C LEU A 78 10.82 0.30 -32.96
N LYS A 79 9.81 0.32 -32.07
CA LYS A 79 9.71 1.30 -30.98
C LYS A 79 10.84 1.16 -29.96
N MET A 80 11.16 -0.06 -29.54
CA MET A 80 12.27 -0.35 -28.62
C MET A 80 13.62 0.03 -29.23
N HIS A 81 13.84 -0.30 -30.50
CA HIS A 81 15.04 0.12 -31.24
C HIS A 81 15.16 1.64 -31.31
N SER A 82 14.09 2.33 -31.73
CA SER A 82 14.07 3.80 -31.83
C SER A 82 14.35 4.45 -30.48
N THR A 83 13.76 3.92 -29.40
CA THR A 83 14.01 4.40 -28.03
C THR A 83 15.48 4.21 -27.64
N PHE A 84 16.07 3.06 -27.93
CA PHE A 84 17.50 2.83 -27.66
C PHE A 84 18.40 3.83 -28.40
N PHE A 85 18.15 4.03 -29.70
CA PHE A 85 18.89 5.01 -30.52
C PHE A 85 18.73 6.43 -29.98
N GLN A 86 17.51 6.87 -29.66
CA GLN A 86 17.28 8.20 -29.07
C GLN A 86 18.00 8.39 -27.73
N VAL A 87 18.09 7.32 -26.94
CA VAL A 87 18.68 7.36 -25.59
C VAL A 87 20.20 7.29 -25.61
N SER A 88 20.79 6.64 -26.61
CA SER A 88 22.24 6.39 -26.68
C SER A 88 22.96 7.23 -27.74
N GLY A 89 22.28 7.56 -28.84
CA GLY A 89 22.89 8.13 -30.05
C GLY A 89 23.38 9.57 -29.93
N PHE A 90 22.95 10.32 -28.91
CA PHE A 90 23.36 11.72 -28.70
C PHE A 90 24.48 11.89 -27.66
N TYR A 91 25.05 10.79 -27.15
CA TYR A 91 26.13 10.84 -26.14
C TYR A 91 27.41 10.26 -26.71
N GLN A 92 28.55 10.93 -26.47
CA GLN A 92 29.87 10.42 -26.85
C GLN A 92 30.21 9.10 -26.13
N ASN A 93 29.71 8.91 -24.91
CA ASN A 93 29.74 7.64 -24.20
C ASN A 93 28.47 7.49 -23.33
N PRO A 94 27.42 6.82 -23.84
CA PRO A 94 26.19 6.59 -23.09
C PRO A 94 26.32 5.48 -22.04
N PHE A 95 27.47 4.79 -21.99
CA PHE A 95 27.58 3.53 -21.26
C PHE A 95 28.10 3.72 -19.82
N ILE A 96 27.39 3.12 -18.88
CA ILE A 96 27.75 3.02 -17.47
C ILE A 96 28.11 1.56 -17.19
N ILE A 97 29.32 1.32 -16.70
CA ILE A 97 29.75 -0.01 -16.28
C ILE A 97 29.36 -0.21 -14.81
N GLU A 98 28.63 -1.29 -14.57
CA GLU A 98 28.31 -1.81 -13.24
C GLU A 98 29.11 -3.10 -13.02
N TYR A 99 29.97 -3.09 -12.00
CA TYR A 99 30.69 -4.27 -11.56
C TYR A 99 29.80 -5.05 -10.61
N ARG A 100 29.66 -6.35 -10.82
CA ARG A 100 28.88 -7.24 -9.97
C ARG A 100 29.73 -8.34 -9.39
N LYS A 101 29.39 -8.69 -8.16
CA LYS A 101 29.88 -9.86 -7.46
C LYS A 101 28.67 -10.61 -6.94
N GLU A 102 28.53 -11.88 -7.28
CA GLU A 102 27.34 -12.68 -7.03
C GLU A 102 27.68 -13.93 -6.23
N VAL A 103 26.78 -14.29 -5.31
CA VAL A 103 26.72 -15.58 -4.62
C VAL A 103 25.38 -16.21 -4.96
N ARG A 104 25.39 -17.44 -5.48
CA ARG A 104 24.17 -18.23 -5.67
C ARG A 104 23.83 -18.98 -4.40
N LEU A 105 22.59 -18.84 -3.94
CA LEU A 105 22.06 -19.61 -2.81
C LEU A 105 21.45 -20.93 -3.29
N ASP A 106 20.81 -20.92 -4.47
CA ASP A 106 20.32 -22.11 -5.17
C ASP A 106 20.05 -21.81 -6.67
N SER A 107 19.26 -22.66 -7.34
CA SER A 107 18.91 -22.53 -8.76
C SER A 107 18.00 -21.34 -9.10
N LYS A 108 17.43 -20.67 -8.11
CA LYS A 108 16.50 -19.55 -8.27
C LYS A 108 16.85 -18.35 -7.39
N ALA A 109 17.62 -18.52 -6.33
CA ALA A 109 17.97 -17.48 -5.38
C ALA A 109 19.45 -17.14 -5.45
N LYS A 110 19.78 -15.85 -5.49
CA LYS A 110 21.15 -15.33 -5.46
C LYS A 110 21.20 -13.98 -4.77
N ILE A 111 22.39 -13.58 -4.36
CA ILE A 111 22.66 -12.25 -3.81
C ILE A 111 23.83 -11.69 -4.60
N TYR A 112 23.71 -10.46 -5.10
CA TYR A 112 24.83 -9.79 -5.73
C TYR A 112 25.04 -8.39 -5.18
N ALA A 113 26.31 -8.06 -4.99
CA ALA A 113 26.77 -6.71 -4.76
C ALA A 113 26.99 -6.07 -6.13
N PHE A 114 26.66 -4.79 -6.24
CA PHE A 114 26.99 -3.99 -7.40
C PHE A 114 27.72 -2.71 -7.01
N ARG A 115 28.57 -2.23 -7.91
CA ARG A 115 29.27 -0.95 -7.80
C ARG A 115 29.32 -0.30 -9.18
N LYS A 116 28.85 0.94 -9.27
CA LYS A 116 28.94 1.82 -10.45
C LYS A 116 29.24 3.25 -9.98
N LYS A 117 29.89 4.08 -10.80
CA LYS A 117 30.36 5.45 -10.49
C LYS A 117 30.16 5.96 -9.04
N LYS A 118 28.95 6.37 -8.65
CA LYS A 118 28.63 6.95 -7.33
C LYS A 118 27.60 6.13 -6.52
N GLU A 119 27.38 4.88 -6.89
CA GLU A 119 26.33 4.04 -6.32
C GLU A 119 26.84 2.61 -6.13
N SER A 120 26.62 2.08 -4.94
CA SER A 120 26.83 0.67 -4.64
C SER A 120 25.67 0.15 -3.82
N GLY A 121 25.44 -1.14 -3.91
CA GLY A 121 24.42 -1.79 -3.13
C GLY A 121 24.51 -3.30 -3.19
N LEU A 122 23.75 -3.93 -2.32
CA LEU A 122 23.51 -5.34 -2.25
C LEU A 122 22.10 -5.62 -2.75
N VAL A 123 21.95 -6.63 -3.59
CA VAL A 123 20.68 -7.03 -4.18
C VAL A 123 20.44 -8.49 -3.88
N PHE A 124 19.29 -8.79 -3.28
CA PHE A 124 18.80 -10.16 -3.12
C PHE A 124 17.85 -10.46 -4.27
N GLU A 125 18.19 -11.46 -5.08
CA GLU A 125 17.53 -11.76 -6.34
C GLU A 125 16.93 -13.16 -6.37
N TYR A 126 15.63 -13.23 -6.64
CA TYR A 126 14.90 -14.49 -6.82
C TYR A 126 14.26 -14.54 -8.20
N GLU A 127 14.51 -15.64 -8.92
CA GLU A 127 14.00 -15.92 -10.26
C GLU A 127 12.81 -16.89 -10.20
N SER A 128 11.67 -16.48 -10.75
CA SER A 128 10.49 -17.34 -10.91
C SER A 128 10.03 -17.36 -12.35
N LYS A 129 9.46 -18.48 -12.81
CA LYS A 129 8.83 -18.60 -14.15
C LYS A 129 7.32 -18.39 -14.14
N LYS A 130 6.68 -18.44 -12.95
CA LYS A 130 5.21 -18.46 -12.83
C LYS A 130 4.58 -17.11 -12.46
N GLY A 131 5.37 -16.06 -12.23
CA GLY A 131 4.88 -14.69 -12.00
C GLY A 131 4.00 -14.48 -10.75
N ILE A 132 3.84 -15.50 -9.91
CA ILE A 132 3.03 -15.41 -8.69
C ILE A 132 3.82 -14.61 -7.65
N PHE A 133 3.18 -13.59 -7.07
CA PHE A 133 3.69 -12.87 -5.92
C PHE A 133 3.71 -13.81 -4.69
N ASN A 134 4.81 -14.53 -4.52
CA ASN A 134 5.03 -15.43 -3.39
C ASN A 134 6.16 -14.88 -2.52
N VAL A 135 5.87 -14.65 -1.23
CA VAL A 135 6.86 -14.13 -0.26
C VAL A 135 7.69 -15.22 0.40
N ASN A 136 7.32 -16.50 0.29
CA ASN A 136 8.08 -17.62 0.88
C ASN A 136 9.57 -17.65 0.47
N PRO A 137 9.97 -17.24 -0.76
CA PRO A 137 11.40 -17.14 -1.09
C PRO A 137 12.19 -16.17 -0.20
N LEU A 138 11.53 -15.24 0.49
CA LEU A 138 12.19 -14.32 1.43
C LEU A 138 12.80 -15.05 2.62
N ASP A 139 12.30 -16.22 3.00
CA ASP A 139 12.81 -16.99 4.14
C ASP A 139 14.31 -17.29 4.01
N LYS A 140 14.77 -17.50 2.77
CA LYS A 140 16.19 -17.77 2.47
C LYS A 140 17.09 -16.57 2.72
N TYR A 141 16.51 -15.37 2.70
CA TYR A 141 17.24 -14.11 2.86
C TYR A 141 17.20 -13.59 4.29
N ILE A 142 16.30 -14.06 5.16
CA ILE A 142 16.13 -13.55 6.53
C ILE A 142 17.43 -13.69 7.32
N THR A 143 18.00 -14.89 7.38
CA THR A 143 19.23 -15.14 8.16
C THR A 143 20.40 -14.29 7.64
N ILE A 144 20.47 -14.08 6.32
CA ILE A 144 21.52 -13.26 5.70
C ILE A 144 21.26 -11.78 5.96
N PHE A 145 20.00 -11.34 5.92
CA PHE A 145 19.61 -9.98 6.26
C PHE A 145 19.97 -9.66 7.70
N ASP A 146 19.63 -10.55 8.64
CA ASP A 146 20.00 -10.43 10.04
C ASP A 146 21.51 -10.37 10.23
N LEU A 147 22.27 -11.25 9.57
CA LEU A 147 23.73 -11.25 9.62
C LEU A 147 24.34 -9.92 9.13
N PHE A 148 23.73 -9.30 8.11
CA PHE A 148 24.28 -8.12 7.47
C PHE A 148 23.82 -6.81 8.09
N PHE A 149 22.60 -6.75 8.65
CA PHE A 149 21.92 -5.49 8.91
C PHE A 149 21.33 -5.33 10.31
N ARG A 150 21.30 -6.37 11.16
CA ARG A 150 20.67 -6.32 12.50
C ARG A 150 21.12 -5.12 13.36
N ASN A 151 22.33 -4.60 13.17
CA ASN A 151 22.89 -3.47 13.92
C ASN A 151 23.43 -2.33 13.03
N LYS A 152 22.96 -2.20 11.79
CA LYS A 152 23.44 -1.15 10.88
C LYS A 152 22.52 0.07 10.88
N PRO A 153 23.09 1.29 10.73
CA PRO A 153 22.28 2.49 10.58
C PRO A 153 21.42 2.37 9.32
N SER A 154 20.16 2.77 9.45
CA SER A 154 19.22 2.66 8.36
C SER A 154 19.52 3.75 7.31
N LEU A 155 19.48 3.37 6.04
CA LEU A 155 19.83 4.29 4.94
C LEU A 155 18.93 5.52 4.88
N PRO A 156 19.41 6.66 4.37
CA PRO A 156 18.54 7.81 4.11
C PRO A 156 17.39 7.44 3.19
N TYR A 157 16.22 8.04 3.44
CA TYR A 157 15.02 7.85 2.63
C TYR A 157 14.29 9.17 2.44
N LYS A 158 13.39 9.19 1.45
CA LYS A 158 12.49 10.31 1.21
C LYS A 158 11.06 9.79 1.15
N ILE A 159 10.23 10.24 2.08
CA ILE A 159 8.80 9.97 2.03
C ILE A 159 8.15 10.87 0.97
N LYS A 160 7.21 10.32 0.20
CA LYS A 160 6.42 11.07 -0.76
C LYS A 160 5.02 11.33 -0.20
N PRO A 161 4.38 12.47 -0.56
CA PRO A 161 2.97 12.67 -0.24
C PRO A 161 2.11 11.51 -0.73
N CYS A 162 1.23 11.02 0.13
CA CYS A 162 0.29 9.94 -0.20
C CYS A 162 -1.01 10.50 -0.76
N THR A 163 -1.61 9.77 -1.70
CA THR A 163 -3.00 9.96 -2.11
C THR A 163 -3.84 8.80 -1.60
N ARG A 164 -5.06 9.08 -1.15
CA ARG A 164 -5.97 8.08 -0.59
C ARG A 164 -6.27 6.98 -1.62
N LYS A 165 -6.14 5.70 -1.21
CA LYS A 165 -6.56 4.56 -2.03
C LYS A 165 -8.05 4.66 -2.35
N THR A 166 -8.42 4.30 -3.56
CA THR A 166 -9.83 4.37 -3.99
C THR A 166 -10.66 3.33 -3.24
N VAL A 167 -11.78 3.76 -2.64
CA VAL A 167 -12.68 2.88 -1.88
C VAL A 167 -13.99 2.69 -2.65
N LYS A 168 -14.24 1.45 -3.08
CA LYS A 168 -15.39 1.08 -3.91
C LYS A 168 -16.59 0.64 -3.06
N PRO A 169 -17.77 1.26 -3.19
CA PRO A 169 -18.97 0.78 -2.52
C PRO A 169 -19.41 -0.63 -3.01
N VAL A 170 -19.95 -1.47 -2.12
CA VAL A 170 -20.46 -2.83 -2.43
C VAL A 170 -21.83 -3.10 -1.80
N LYS A 171 -22.58 -4.08 -2.35
CA LYS A 171 -23.95 -4.43 -1.92
C LYS A 171 -23.99 -5.48 -0.81
N GLU A 172 -22.99 -6.34 -0.77
CA GLU A 172 -22.95 -7.54 0.04
C GLU A 172 -21.55 -7.76 0.61
N ILE A 173 -21.45 -8.65 1.59
CA ILE A 173 -20.18 -9.05 2.19
C ILE A 173 -19.32 -9.70 1.10
N LYS A 174 -18.09 -9.21 0.95
CA LYS A 174 -17.10 -9.84 0.08
C LYS A 174 -16.43 -10.99 0.81
N SER A 175 -16.66 -12.21 0.34
CA SER A 175 -15.91 -13.38 0.81
C SER A 175 -14.43 -13.25 0.42
N SER A 176 -13.53 -13.87 1.19
CA SER A 176 -12.08 -13.88 0.95
C SER A 176 -11.38 -12.51 1.08
N CYS A 177 -12.04 -11.51 1.66
CA CYS A 177 -11.43 -10.24 2.05
C CYS A 177 -11.20 -10.20 3.57
N LEU A 178 -10.21 -9.44 4.02
CA LEU A 178 -10.17 -9.01 5.41
C LEU A 178 -11.22 -7.95 5.64
N VAL A 179 -11.90 -8.02 6.77
CA VAL A 179 -12.98 -7.09 7.14
C VAL A 179 -12.62 -6.33 8.41
N ALA A 180 -13.03 -5.07 8.44
CA ALA A 180 -12.90 -4.16 9.55
C ALA A 180 -14.18 -3.31 9.69
N ARG A 181 -14.36 -2.69 10.86
CA ARG A 181 -15.43 -1.69 11.04
C ARG A 181 -15.04 -0.39 10.33
N LYS A 182 -15.99 0.21 9.61
CA LYS A 182 -15.78 1.52 9.03
C LYS A 182 -16.03 2.59 10.10
N TYR A 183 -14.98 3.30 10.50
CA TYR A 183 -15.10 4.46 11.39
C TYR A 183 -15.75 5.65 10.66
N ASP A 184 -16.32 6.55 11.44
CA ASP A 184 -16.98 7.77 10.97
C ASP A 184 -16.17 9.02 11.36
N GLY A 185 -14.87 9.01 11.03
CA GLY A 185 -13.92 10.06 11.38
C GLY A 185 -13.41 10.87 10.20
N ILE A 186 -12.43 11.74 10.48
CA ILE A 186 -11.71 12.51 9.47
C ILE A 186 -10.53 11.66 8.99
N PHE A 187 -10.47 11.37 7.69
CA PHE A 187 -9.37 10.61 7.13
C PHE A 187 -8.10 11.48 7.03
N GLY A 188 -6.94 10.86 7.22
CA GLY A 188 -5.65 11.51 7.04
C GLY A 188 -4.50 10.52 6.94
N PHE A 189 -3.30 11.07 6.92
CA PHE A 189 -2.05 10.34 6.91
C PHE A 189 -1.23 10.67 8.14
N VAL A 190 -0.61 9.64 8.70
CA VAL A 190 0.33 9.74 9.82
C VAL A 190 1.71 9.34 9.28
N TYR A 191 2.60 10.31 9.20
CA TYR A 191 3.98 10.16 8.75
C TYR A 191 4.86 9.97 9.97
N SER A 192 5.41 8.77 10.12
CA SER A 192 6.29 8.41 11.23
C SER A 192 7.74 8.45 10.79
N TYR A 193 8.55 9.22 11.52
CA TYR A 193 10.00 9.35 11.37
C TYR A 193 10.68 8.73 12.58
N SER A 194 12.01 8.67 12.58
CA SER A 194 12.79 8.08 13.69
C SER A 194 12.59 8.80 15.03
N ASP A 195 12.22 10.07 15.02
CA ASP A 195 12.18 10.96 16.18
C ASP A 195 10.84 11.71 16.36
N HIS A 196 9.94 11.68 15.37
CA HIS A 196 8.67 12.38 15.46
C HIS A 196 7.58 11.76 14.57
N ILE A 197 6.34 12.17 14.84
CA ILE A 197 5.19 11.93 14.00
C ILE A 197 4.68 13.26 13.43
N PHE A 198 4.38 13.26 12.14
CA PHE A 198 3.67 14.34 11.44
C PHE A 198 2.30 13.81 10.96
N GLU A 199 1.22 14.41 11.41
CA GLU A 199 -0.15 14.09 11.00
C GLU A 199 -0.66 15.12 9.99
N LEU A 200 -1.28 14.64 8.91
CA LEU A 200 -1.90 15.46 7.86
C LEU A 200 -3.32 14.97 7.59
N TRP A 201 -4.31 15.81 7.80
CA TRP A 201 -5.72 15.46 7.73
C TRP A 201 -6.40 16.09 6.51
N GLU A 202 -7.46 15.44 5.99
CA GLU A 202 -8.22 15.94 4.82
C GLU A 202 -8.85 17.33 5.03
N ASP A 203 -8.95 17.77 6.27
CA ASP A 203 -9.47 19.07 6.69
C ASP A 203 -8.36 20.17 6.73
N ASN A 204 -7.19 19.87 6.17
CA ASN A 204 -5.96 20.66 6.21
C ASN A 204 -5.40 20.91 7.62
N PHE A 205 -5.88 20.20 8.64
CA PHE A 205 -5.25 20.21 9.96
C PHE A 205 -3.91 19.47 9.89
N GLN A 206 -2.88 20.06 10.50
CA GLN A 206 -1.55 19.48 10.61
C GLN A 206 -1.14 19.44 12.08
N ARG A 207 -0.50 18.34 12.49
CA ARG A 207 0.00 18.19 13.86
C ARG A 207 1.35 17.52 13.87
N VAL A 208 2.26 18.02 14.70
CA VAL A 208 3.57 17.40 14.93
C VAL A 208 3.64 16.92 16.37
N ARG A 209 4.08 15.68 16.58
CA ARG A 209 4.40 15.12 17.90
C ARG A 209 5.88 14.75 17.90
N LYS A 210 6.69 15.52 18.63
CA LYS A 210 8.12 15.25 18.81
C LYS A 210 8.33 14.12 19.81
N ASP A 211 9.47 13.45 19.73
CA ASP A 211 9.94 12.42 20.65
C ASP A 211 9.01 11.19 20.73
N VAL A 212 8.20 10.99 19.70
CA VAL A 212 7.24 9.90 19.57
C VAL A 212 7.35 9.34 18.15
N THR A 213 7.37 8.02 18.02
CA THR A 213 7.46 7.34 16.72
C THR A 213 6.58 6.09 16.69
N LEU A 214 6.10 5.75 15.50
CA LEU A 214 5.46 4.48 15.13
C LEU A 214 6.37 3.64 14.20
N GLY A 215 7.66 3.97 14.17
CA GLY A 215 8.68 3.39 13.28
C GLY A 215 9.30 4.41 12.33
N ASP A 216 10.50 4.09 11.83
CA ASP A 216 11.29 4.98 10.97
C ASP A 216 10.85 4.91 9.51
N GLY A 217 10.26 6.00 9.02
CA GLY A 217 9.93 6.20 7.62
C GLY A 217 8.64 5.54 7.16
N ILE A 218 7.68 5.33 8.06
CA ILE A 218 6.43 4.62 7.78
C ILE A 218 5.29 5.63 7.64
N VAL A 219 4.50 5.50 6.58
CA VAL A 219 3.28 6.31 6.40
C VAL A 219 2.07 5.43 6.58
N PHE A 220 1.20 5.81 7.51
CA PHE A 220 -0.07 5.16 7.76
C PHE A 220 -1.20 6.00 7.19
N SER A 221 -2.25 5.35 6.69
CA SER A 221 -3.55 6.01 6.67
C SER A 221 -4.22 5.87 8.02
N ALA A 222 -4.96 6.90 8.43
CA ALA A 222 -5.65 6.94 9.71
C ALA A 222 -7.03 7.57 9.57
N GLU A 223 -7.90 7.30 10.55
CA GLU A 223 -9.08 8.13 10.83
C GLU A 223 -8.95 8.76 12.22
N LYS A 224 -9.18 10.07 12.30
CA LYS A 224 -9.27 10.82 13.55
C LYS A 224 -10.71 10.87 14.04
N MET A 225 -10.90 10.45 15.29
CA MET A 225 -12.16 10.44 16.04
C MET A 225 -11.93 11.23 17.34
N ASP A 226 -12.34 12.49 17.37
CA ASP A 226 -12.09 13.41 18.50
C ASP A 226 -10.59 13.43 18.88
N ASP A 227 -10.24 12.92 20.06
CA ASP A 227 -8.86 12.83 20.57
C ASP A 227 -8.12 11.52 20.22
N VAL A 228 -8.79 10.60 19.52
CA VAL A 228 -8.25 9.28 19.16
C VAL A 228 -7.89 9.23 17.68
N VAL A 229 -6.70 8.76 17.36
CA VAL A 229 -6.23 8.45 16.01
C VAL A 229 -6.21 6.95 15.80
N VAL A 230 -7.00 6.46 14.85
CA VAL A 230 -7.04 5.03 14.50
C VAL A 230 -6.25 4.76 13.24
N LEU A 231 -5.15 4.01 13.37
CA LEU A 231 -4.31 3.56 12.24
C LEU A 231 -5.03 2.45 11.47
N LEU A 232 -5.14 2.59 10.15
CA LEU A 232 -5.91 1.69 9.29
C LEU A 232 -5.00 0.79 8.44
N ASP A 233 -4.05 1.37 7.72
CA ASP A 233 -3.22 0.69 6.72
C ASP A 233 -1.87 1.39 6.65
N VAL A 234 -0.86 0.68 6.15
CA VAL A 234 0.43 1.24 5.79
C VAL A 234 0.37 1.58 4.30
N TYR A 235 0.80 2.79 3.92
CA TYR A 235 0.82 3.27 2.53
C TYR A 235 2.23 3.32 1.95
N GLN A 236 3.22 3.61 2.79
CA GLN A 236 4.61 3.67 2.38
C GLN A 236 5.52 3.22 3.53
N VAL A 237 6.64 2.60 3.16
CA VAL A 237 7.77 2.33 4.04
C VAL A 237 9.03 2.83 3.37
N ARG A 238 9.70 3.78 4.01
CA ARG A 238 10.92 4.45 3.56
C ARG A 238 10.82 4.96 2.10
N GLY A 239 9.65 5.50 1.74
CA GLY A 239 9.35 6.05 0.42
C GLY A 239 8.93 5.03 -0.66
N VAL A 240 8.82 3.75 -0.31
CA VAL A 240 8.32 2.69 -1.20
C VAL A 240 6.86 2.39 -0.83
N VAL A 241 5.98 2.40 -1.83
CA VAL A 241 4.54 2.15 -1.64
C VAL A 241 4.26 0.73 -1.19
N THR A 242 3.21 0.53 -0.41
CA THR A 242 2.71 -0.79 0.01
C THR A 242 1.39 -1.10 -0.69
N MET A 243 1.01 -2.38 -0.67
CA MET A 243 -0.32 -2.85 -1.06
C MET A 243 -1.10 -3.31 0.16
N CYS A 244 -2.41 -3.44 0.06
CA CYS A 244 -3.24 -4.10 1.08
C CYS A 244 -2.78 -5.55 1.22
N ARG A 245 -2.16 -5.91 2.35
CA ARG A 245 -1.66 -7.28 2.56
C ARG A 245 -2.01 -7.79 3.95
N GLU A 246 -2.26 -9.08 4.02
CA GLU A 246 -2.62 -9.75 5.27
C GLU A 246 -1.52 -9.64 6.33
N SER A 247 -0.25 -9.77 5.92
CA SER A 247 0.88 -9.59 6.84
C SER A 247 0.97 -8.18 7.42
N ILE A 248 0.47 -7.15 6.72
CA ILE A 248 0.40 -5.80 7.28
C ILE A 248 -0.71 -5.74 8.34
N PHE A 249 -1.91 -6.19 8.01
CA PHE A 249 -3.09 -6.02 8.86
C PHE A 249 -3.14 -6.95 10.07
N LEU A 250 -2.66 -8.19 9.92
CA LEU A 250 -2.77 -9.22 10.97
C LEU A 250 -1.45 -9.48 11.71
N GLU A 251 -0.30 -9.05 11.18
CA GLU A 251 1.00 -9.31 11.81
C GLU A 251 1.74 -8.03 12.18
N PHE A 252 1.89 -7.07 11.26
CA PHE A 252 2.63 -5.84 11.53
C PHE A 252 1.86 -4.88 12.44
N LEU A 253 0.69 -4.42 11.99
CA LEU A 253 -0.07 -3.39 12.73
C LEU A 253 -0.34 -3.81 14.18
N PRO A 254 -0.85 -5.03 14.48
CA PRO A 254 -1.16 -5.42 15.86
C PRO A 254 0.04 -5.47 16.82
N ARG A 255 1.28 -5.47 16.29
CA ARG A 255 2.51 -5.52 17.07
C ARG A 255 3.15 -4.14 17.29
N LEU A 256 2.56 -3.08 16.76
CA LEU A 256 3.06 -1.73 16.97
C LEU A 256 2.89 -1.30 18.42
N GLU A 257 3.95 -0.75 18.99
CA GLU A 257 3.89 0.01 20.23
C GLU A 257 3.24 1.36 19.92
N LEU A 258 2.08 1.61 20.53
CA LEU A 258 1.28 2.80 20.24
C LEU A 258 1.49 3.87 21.31
N PRO A 259 1.70 5.14 20.90
CA PRO A 259 1.67 6.25 21.82
C PRO A 259 0.23 6.56 22.27
N LEU A 260 0.11 7.34 23.35
CA LEU A 260 -1.19 7.74 23.89
C LEU A 260 -2.06 8.44 22.83
N GLY A 261 -3.33 8.02 22.77
CA GLY A 261 -4.30 8.53 21.81
C GLY A 261 -4.27 7.83 20.45
N TYR A 262 -3.42 6.82 20.25
CA TYR A 262 -3.45 5.99 19.04
C TYR A 262 -4.09 4.62 19.30
N ARG A 263 -4.80 4.12 18.30
CA ARG A 263 -5.37 2.77 18.27
C ARG A 263 -5.12 2.14 16.90
N ILE A 264 -5.18 0.82 16.82
CA ILE A 264 -5.12 0.07 15.56
C ILE A 264 -6.53 -0.38 15.16
N GLN A 265 -6.85 -0.27 13.88
CA GLN A 265 -8.03 -0.89 13.29
C GLN A 265 -7.94 -2.41 13.41
N ASN A 266 -8.94 -3.02 14.03
CA ASN A 266 -9.03 -4.48 14.10
C ASN A 266 -9.54 -5.06 12.77
N TYR A 267 -8.72 -5.94 12.18
CA TYR A 267 -9.04 -6.71 10.98
C TYR A 267 -9.31 -8.17 11.32
N CYS A 268 -10.31 -8.77 10.68
CA CYS A 268 -10.64 -10.19 10.83
C CYS A 268 -10.94 -10.83 9.47
N ARG A 269 -10.91 -12.17 9.40
CA ARG A 269 -11.30 -12.90 8.18
C ARG A 269 -12.82 -13.08 8.07
N ASP A 270 -13.53 -12.92 9.19
CA ASP A 270 -14.99 -13.08 9.26
C ASP A 270 -15.62 -11.90 10.02
N VAL A 271 -16.77 -11.43 9.54
CA VAL A 271 -17.54 -10.32 10.14
C VAL A 271 -17.97 -10.65 11.58
N SER A 272 -18.20 -11.93 11.88
CA SER A 272 -18.60 -12.42 13.20
C SER A 272 -17.52 -12.32 14.26
N GLU A 273 -16.26 -12.18 13.83
CA GLU A 273 -15.07 -12.10 14.67
C GLU A 273 -14.70 -10.64 15.00
N LEU A 274 -15.38 -9.66 14.39
CA LEU A 274 -15.13 -8.25 14.65
C LEU A 274 -15.38 -7.92 16.13
N PRO A 275 -14.39 -7.33 16.82
CA PRO A 275 -14.57 -6.95 18.22
C PRO A 275 -15.60 -5.82 18.36
N PRO A 276 -16.21 -5.69 19.56
CA PRO A 276 -16.96 -4.48 19.90
C PRO A 276 -16.01 -3.27 19.92
N THR A 277 -16.55 -2.09 19.68
CA THR A 277 -15.82 -0.82 19.81
C THR A 277 -16.75 0.24 20.39
N ASP A 278 -16.16 1.08 21.23
CA ASP A 278 -16.71 2.32 21.79
C ASP A 278 -16.76 3.46 20.75
N LEU A 279 -15.96 3.37 19.68
CA LEU A 279 -15.90 4.38 18.64
C LEU A 279 -17.09 4.27 17.68
N LYS A 280 -17.54 5.42 17.19
CA LYS A 280 -18.64 5.48 16.22
C LYS A 280 -18.23 4.85 14.88
N THR A 281 -19.06 3.94 14.38
CA THR A 281 -18.87 3.25 13.10
C THR A 281 -20.15 3.32 12.25
N ASP A 282 -20.02 3.47 10.94
CA ASP A 282 -21.14 3.65 10.00
C ASP A 282 -21.24 2.54 8.93
N GLY A 283 -20.37 1.54 9.00
CA GLY A 283 -20.22 0.55 7.94
C GLY A 283 -19.21 -0.56 8.23
N LEU A 284 -18.90 -1.32 7.19
CA LEU A 284 -17.76 -2.24 7.12
C LEU A 284 -16.82 -1.81 5.99
N ILE A 285 -15.52 -2.02 6.19
CA ILE A 285 -14.50 -1.93 5.15
C ILE A 285 -13.97 -3.33 4.87
N PHE A 286 -13.78 -3.66 3.59
CA PHE A 286 -13.17 -4.91 3.15
C PHE A 286 -11.90 -4.61 2.36
N HIS A 287 -10.81 -5.29 2.71
CA HIS A 287 -9.56 -5.24 1.97
C HIS A 287 -9.37 -6.56 1.22
N ASP A 288 -9.39 -6.48 -0.11
CA ASP A 288 -8.97 -7.57 -0.99
C ASP A 288 -7.44 -7.55 -1.09
N THR A 289 -6.81 -8.42 -0.31
CA THR A 289 -5.36 -8.51 -0.19
C THR A 289 -4.70 -9.16 -1.41
N LYS A 290 -5.48 -9.73 -2.33
CA LYS A 290 -4.99 -10.35 -3.56
C LYS A 290 -4.89 -9.33 -4.69
N ASN A 291 -5.88 -8.45 -4.80
CA ASN A 291 -6.00 -7.50 -5.92
C ASN A 291 -5.79 -6.03 -5.51
N ASP A 292 -5.39 -5.77 -4.26
CA ASP A 292 -5.19 -4.42 -3.69
C ASP A 292 -6.42 -3.50 -3.87
N ASN A 293 -7.61 -4.06 -3.67
CA ASN A 293 -8.86 -3.30 -3.73
C ASN A 293 -9.41 -3.07 -2.33
N ILE A 294 -9.99 -1.89 -2.11
CA ILE A 294 -10.70 -1.56 -0.87
C ILE A 294 -12.18 -1.36 -1.20
N TYR A 295 -13.03 -2.03 -0.44
CA TYR A 295 -14.47 -1.92 -0.56
C TYR A 295 -15.10 -1.38 0.71
N LYS A 296 -16.24 -0.68 0.58
CA LYS A 296 -17.05 -0.23 1.72
C LYS A 296 -18.48 -0.69 1.59
N LEU A 297 -19.05 -1.15 2.70
CA LEU A 297 -20.47 -1.46 2.84
C LEU A 297 -21.06 -0.52 3.89
N LYS A 298 -22.02 0.30 3.48
CA LYS A 298 -22.76 1.18 4.39
C LYS A 298 -24.24 0.82 4.40
N LYS A 299 -24.89 1.05 5.54
CA LYS A 299 -26.35 0.91 5.64
C LYS A 299 -27.08 1.94 4.78
N LYS A 300 -26.54 3.16 4.65
CA LYS A 300 -27.05 4.18 3.74
C LYS A 300 -25.89 4.92 3.11
N HIS A 301 -25.96 5.13 1.80
CA HIS A 301 -25.04 6.01 1.09
C HIS A 301 -25.59 7.43 1.09
N THR A 302 -24.69 8.40 1.19
CA THR A 302 -25.00 9.84 1.23
C THR A 302 -23.94 10.58 0.42
N TYR A 303 -24.30 11.77 -0.04
CA TYR A 303 -23.39 12.73 -0.63
C TYR A 303 -22.97 13.74 0.43
N ASP A 304 -21.74 14.22 0.35
CA ASP A 304 -21.30 15.43 1.02
C ASP A 304 -21.17 16.52 -0.04
N LEU A 305 -22.02 17.54 -0.02
CA LEU A 305 -22.07 18.59 -1.05
C LEU A 305 -21.89 19.97 -0.41
N VAL A 306 -21.21 20.86 -1.12
CA VAL A 306 -21.02 22.25 -0.68
C VAL A 306 -22.29 23.04 -1.01
N TYR A 307 -22.81 23.79 -0.04
CA TYR A 307 -23.91 24.73 -0.27
C TYR A 307 -23.38 26.12 -0.63
N ARG A 308 -23.98 26.75 -1.64
CA ARG A 308 -23.72 28.13 -2.00
C ARG A 308 -24.92 28.75 -2.75
N ASP A 309 -25.33 29.94 -2.34
CA ASP A 309 -26.28 30.80 -3.05
C ASP A 309 -27.61 30.11 -3.38
N GLY A 310 -28.15 29.33 -2.46
CA GLY A 310 -29.41 28.59 -2.65
C GLY A 310 -29.26 27.20 -3.29
N TYR A 311 -28.04 26.75 -3.60
CA TYR A 311 -27.80 25.49 -4.29
C TYR A 311 -26.78 24.60 -3.57
N LEU A 312 -26.97 23.28 -3.68
CA LEU A 312 -25.94 22.28 -3.40
C LEU A 312 -25.18 21.94 -4.69
N TYR A 313 -23.85 21.98 -4.63
CA TYR A 313 -22.99 21.81 -5.79
C TYR A 313 -22.45 20.38 -5.89
N PHE A 314 -22.70 19.75 -7.03
CA PHE A 314 -22.00 18.55 -7.45
C PHE A 314 -20.72 18.94 -8.23
N PRO A 315 -19.67 18.11 -8.18
CA PRO A 315 -18.40 18.36 -8.88
C PRO A 315 -18.52 18.50 -10.41
N GLN A 316 -19.61 18.03 -11.01
CA GLN A 316 -19.87 18.08 -12.45
C GLN A 316 -20.60 19.36 -12.87
N ASN A 317 -20.50 20.44 -12.07
CA ASN A 317 -21.25 21.70 -12.24
C ASN A 317 -22.78 21.55 -12.21
N ILE A 318 -23.30 20.40 -11.78
CA ILE A 318 -24.72 20.19 -11.53
C ILE A 318 -25.06 20.85 -10.20
N ARG A 319 -26.17 21.59 -10.16
CA ARG A 319 -26.64 22.31 -8.98
C ARG A 319 -28.02 21.79 -8.59
N ALA A 320 -28.22 21.48 -7.32
CA ALA A 320 -29.53 21.11 -6.78
C ALA A 320 -30.08 22.27 -5.94
N PRO A 321 -31.24 22.85 -6.28
CA PRO A 321 -31.82 23.94 -5.51
C PRO A 321 -32.25 23.46 -4.12
N VAL A 322 -32.08 24.31 -3.13
CA VAL A 322 -32.47 24.07 -1.75
C VAL A 322 -33.44 25.14 -1.31
N LYS A 323 -34.61 24.73 -0.78
CA LYS A 323 -35.63 25.64 -0.26
C LYS A 323 -35.27 26.20 1.12
N GLU A 324 -34.43 25.49 1.86
CA GLU A 324 -33.97 25.85 3.20
C GLU A 324 -32.83 26.88 3.13
N LYS A 325 -32.80 27.82 4.08
CA LYS A 325 -31.66 28.74 4.25
C LYS A 325 -30.53 28.00 4.93
N LEU A 326 -29.47 27.69 4.17
CA LEU A 326 -28.25 27.06 4.67
C LEU A 326 -27.09 28.07 4.70
N LYS A 327 -25.95 27.69 5.31
CA LYS A 327 -24.77 28.54 5.40
C LYS A 327 -23.90 28.39 4.15
N ASN A 328 -23.66 29.49 3.46
CA ASN A 328 -22.81 29.53 2.28
C ASN A 328 -21.39 29.04 2.58
N GLY A 329 -20.84 28.18 1.72
CA GLY A 329 -19.51 27.61 1.85
C GLY A 329 -19.43 26.36 2.74
N HIS A 330 -20.51 25.99 3.42
CA HIS A 330 -20.53 24.84 4.32
C HIS A 330 -20.86 23.55 3.56
N VAL A 331 -20.36 22.41 4.09
CA VAL A 331 -20.64 21.07 3.55
C VAL A 331 -21.84 20.47 4.27
N TYR A 332 -22.74 19.86 3.51
CA TYR A 332 -23.93 19.19 4.02
C TYR A 332 -23.97 17.73 3.58
N GLU A 333 -24.42 16.86 4.47
CA GLU A 333 -24.72 15.46 4.15
C GLU A 333 -26.12 15.38 3.53
N VAL A 334 -26.21 14.82 2.34
CA VAL A 334 -27.41 14.83 1.50
C VAL A 334 -27.73 13.40 1.07
N SER A 335 -29.00 13.01 1.18
CA SER A 335 -29.49 11.72 0.70
C SER A 335 -29.52 11.67 -0.83
N ARG A 336 -29.68 10.47 -1.41
CA ARG A 336 -29.92 10.30 -2.87
C ARG A 336 -30.99 11.24 -3.42
N ARG A 337 -32.06 11.43 -2.64
CA ARG A 337 -33.26 12.18 -3.05
C ARG A 337 -33.09 13.69 -2.85
N GLY A 338 -31.89 14.17 -2.55
CA GLY A 338 -31.63 15.60 -2.33
C GLY A 338 -32.05 16.12 -0.96
N ARG A 339 -32.58 15.27 -0.06
CA ARG A 339 -32.90 15.69 1.31
C ARG A 339 -31.62 15.90 2.12
N ILE A 340 -31.48 17.06 2.73
CA ILE A 340 -30.42 17.40 3.68
C ILE A 340 -30.64 16.59 4.96
N ILE A 341 -29.57 15.92 5.40
CA ILE A 341 -29.57 15.08 6.59
C ILE A 341 -29.01 15.86 7.78
N ARG A 342 -27.85 16.51 7.58
CA ARG A 342 -27.17 17.34 8.59
C ARG A 342 -26.08 18.21 7.96
N GLU A 343 -25.67 19.24 8.69
CA GLU A 343 -24.41 19.96 8.43
C GLU A 343 -23.20 19.07 8.77
N ARG A 344 -22.12 19.22 8.01
CA ARG A 344 -20.82 18.54 8.19
C ARG A 344 -19.75 19.56 8.57
N PRO A 345 -19.74 20.06 9.84
CA PRO A 345 -18.75 21.04 10.28
C PRO A 345 -17.32 20.47 10.29
N ASP A 346 -17.20 19.14 10.25
CA ASP A 346 -15.96 18.38 10.13
C ASP A 346 -15.36 18.39 8.70
N ARG A 347 -16.00 19.06 7.74
CA ARG A 347 -15.59 19.04 6.33
C ARG A 347 -15.50 20.42 5.71
N PHE A 348 -14.39 20.64 5.00
CA PHE A 348 -14.15 21.83 4.20
C PHE A 348 -14.40 21.61 2.70
N VAL A 349 -14.52 20.34 2.26
CA VAL A 349 -14.78 19.98 0.86
C VAL A 349 -15.88 18.91 0.76
N GLY A 350 -16.67 19.01 -0.31
CA GLY A 350 -17.64 17.98 -0.70
C GLY A 350 -16.97 16.76 -1.33
N ASN A 351 -17.77 15.77 -1.72
CA ASN A 351 -17.27 14.61 -2.45
C ASN A 351 -16.68 15.02 -3.80
N SER A 352 -15.58 14.39 -4.21
CA SER A 352 -14.96 14.63 -5.53
C SER A 352 -15.74 13.98 -6.67
N ALA A 353 -15.48 14.40 -7.92
CA ALA A 353 -16.14 13.85 -9.11
C ALA A 353 -16.02 12.31 -9.17
N LYS A 354 -14.83 11.77 -8.91
CA LYS A 354 -14.58 10.32 -8.84
C LYS A 354 -15.36 9.64 -7.71
N GLN A 355 -15.53 10.30 -6.57
CA GLN A 355 -16.32 9.74 -5.46
C GLN A 355 -17.82 9.70 -5.82
N ILE A 356 -18.34 10.74 -6.47
CA ILE A 356 -19.71 10.79 -6.98
C ILE A 356 -19.93 9.72 -8.04
N GLU A 357 -19.03 9.58 -9.02
CA GLU A 357 -19.09 8.55 -10.06
C GLU A 357 -19.18 7.14 -9.45
N ASN A 358 -18.28 6.81 -8.51
CA ASN A 358 -18.33 5.53 -7.79
C ASN A 358 -19.66 5.32 -7.02
N LEU A 359 -20.29 6.39 -6.51
CA LEU A 359 -21.60 6.31 -5.85
C LEU A 359 -22.75 6.15 -6.85
N LEU A 360 -22.62 6.69 -8.06
CA LEU A 360 -23.62 6.56 -9.13
C LEU A 360 -23.56 5.18 -9.79
N GLU A 361 -22.36 4.63 -9.99
CA GLU A 361 -22.14 3.24 -10.44
C GLU A 361 -22.80 2.21 -9.51
N CYS A 362 -23.05 2.58 -8.26
CA CYS A 362 -23.84 1.76 -7.33
C CYS A 362 -25.33 1.63 -7.69
N GLY A 363 -25.85 2.41 -8.64
CA GLY A 363 -27.22 2.31 -9.13
C GLY A 363 -28.28 2.40 -8.02
N SER A 364 -29.04 1.33 -7.79
CA SER A 364 -30.09 1.24 -6.76
C SER A 364 -29.59 1.09 -5.31
N VAL A 365 -28.28 0.98 -5.09
CA VAL A 365 -27.66 0.58 -3.81
C VAL A 365 -27.39 1.79 -2.93
N TRP A 366 -28.48 2.37 -2.44
CA TRP A 366 -28.44 3.49 -1.50
C TRP A 366 -28.72 3.05 -0.07
N ILE A 367 -29.14 1.80 0.11
CA ILE A 367 -29.43 1.17 1.38
C ILE A 367 -28.76 -0.20 1.40
N GLY A 368 -27.80 -0.39 2.30
CA GLY A 368 -27.16 -1.69 2.57
C GLY A 368 -27.78 -2.40 3.78
N PRO A 369 -27.40 -3.66 4.02
CA PRO A 369 -27.91 -4.47 5.12
C PRO A 369 -27.62 -3.89 6.52
N LYS A 370 -28.43 -4.26 7.52
CA LYS A 370 -28.13 -3.97 8.95
C LYS A 370 -26.97 -4.84 9.42
N ILE A 371 -25.81 -4.24 9.66
CA ILE A 371 -24.55 -4.92 9.96
C ILE A 371 -24.63 -5.76 11.25
N GLU A 372 -25.30 -5.27 12.29
CA GLU A 372 -25.42 -5.97 13.57
C GLU A 372 -26.20 -7.29 13.44
N LYS A 373 -27.15 -7.37 12.50
CA LYS A 373 -27.87 -8.61 12.20
C LYS A 373 -26.93 -9.69 11.64
N TYR A 374 -25.94 -9.33 10.83
CA TYR A 374 -24.98 -10.28 10.26
C TYR A 374 -24.00 -10.81 11.30
N VAL A 375 -23.51 -9.96 12.21
CA VAL A 375 -22.64 -10.37 13.33
C VAL A 375 -23.35 -11.37 14.26
N GLN A 376 -24.66 -11.22 14.46
CA GLN A 376 -25.45 -12.12 15.31
C GLN A 376 -25.86 -13.44 14.61
N ILE A 377 -26.26 -13.39 13.33
CA ILE A 377 -26.70 -14.58 12.57
C ILE A 377 -25.54 -15.58 12.40
N SER A 378 -24.35 -15.09 12.07
CA SER A 378 -23.12 -15.89 11.92
C SER A 378 -22.74 -16.63 13.21
N LYS A 379 -22.83 -15.96 14.37
CA LYS A 379 -22.61 -16.60 15.70
C LYS A 379 -23.63 -17.70 15.99
N LYS A 380 -24.92 -17.53 15.63
CA LYS A 380 -25.96 -18.57 15.78
C LYS A 380 -25.72 -19.77 14.85
N GLY A 381 -25.24 -19.54 13.62
CA GLY A 381 -24.89 -20.59 12.65
C GLY A 381 -23.72 -21.47 13.12
N ARG A 382 -22.65 -20.88 13.68
CA ARG A 382 -21.53 -21.62 14.28
C ARG A 382 -21.97 -22.47 15.49
N ARG A 383 -22.80 -21.94 16.39
CA ARG A 383 -23.35 -22.69 17.54
C ARG A 383 -24.21 -23.90 17.12
N ARG A 384 -24.93 -23.82 16.00
CA ARG A 384 -25.69 -24.96 15.45
C ARG A 384 -24.80 -26.04 14.84
N LYS A 385 -23.67 -25.66 14.22
CA LYS A 385 -22.67 -26.62 13.72
C LYS A 385 -21.88 -27.28 14.85
N SER A 386 -21.51 -26.56 15.89
CA SER A 386 -20.80 -27.16 17.05
C SER A 386 -21.68 -28.13 17.85
N LYS A 387 -22.99 -27.86 17.97
CA LYS A 387 -23.96 -28.80 18.58
C LYS A 387 -24.22 -30.07 17.76
N LYS A 388 -23.88 -30.10 16.46
CA LYS A 388 -24.01 -31.30 15.63
C LYS A 388 -22.78 -32.23 15.68
N ILE A 389 -21.69 -31.82 16.33
CA ILE A 389 -20.45 -32.61 16.43
C ILE A 389 -20.33 -33.35 17.79
N THR A 390 -21.22 -33.06 18.75
CA THR A 390 -21.28 -33.71 20.08
C THR A 390 -22.45 -34.70 20.21
N LYS A 391 -22.68 -35.49 19.16
CA LYS A 391 -23.42 -36.76 19.25
C LYS A 391 -22.73 -37.80 18.37
N LYS A 392 -21.73 -38.46 18.95
CA LYS A 392 -21.41 -39.86 18.65
C LYS A 392 -21.48 -40.60 19.97
#